data_AF-A7T661-F1
#
_entry.id   AF-A7T661-F1
#
_cell.length_a   1.000
_cell.length_b   1.000
_cell.length_c   1.000
_cell.angle_alpha   90.00
_cell.angle_beta   90.00
_cell.angle_gamma   90.00
#
_symmetry.space_group_name_H-M   'P 1'
#
loop_
_entity.id
_entity.type
_entity.pdbx_description
1 polymer ?
#
loop_
_entity_poly.entity_id
_entity_poly.type
_entity_poly.pdbx_seq_one_letter_code
_entity_poly.pdbx_strand_id
1 'polypeptide(L)'
;MIDNELCVYCHLSPQVYRVVGKPLVEACLTGMTGILMAYGQTGAGKTYTLMAPRGITGSVVNTVFSIVDRDQSHSYTVTCSYLQIYQERIYDLLSAGNLREVFLREHPKKG
;
A
#
# COMPACT_ATOMS: atom_id res chain seq x y z
N MET A 1 -16.17 15.93 0.70
CA MET A 1 -16.65 15.42 -0.60
C MET A 1 -15.44 14.76 -1.25
N ILE A 2 -15.11 13.55 -0.80
CA ILE A 2 -14.05 12.73 -1.41
C ILE A 2 -14.81 11.89 -2.44
N ASP A 3 -15.15 12.51 -3.55
CA ASP A 3 -15.78 11.84 -4.67
C ASP A 3 -14.68 11.11 -5.43
N ASN A 4 -14.33 9.94 -4.92
CA ASN A 4 -13.61 8.94 -5.70
C ASN A 4 -14.12 7.58 -5.26
N GLU A 5 -15.42 7.36 -5.47
CA GLU A 5 -15.96 6.01 -5.57
C GLU A 5 -15.39 5.35 -6.84
N LEU A 6 -14.10 4.99 -6.80
CA LEU A 6 -13.50 4.18 -7.83
C LEU A 6 -13.91 2.73 -7.57
N CYS A 7 -15.14 2.42 -7.98
CA CYS A 7 -15.62 1.05 -8.13
C CYS A 7 -14.78 0.39 -9.24
N VAL A 8 -13.65 -0.24 -8.88
CA VAL A 8 -12.76 -0.94 -9.82
C VAL A 8 -13.39 -2.29 -10.21
N TYR A 9 -14.48 -2.25 -10.98
CA TYR A 9 -14.83 -3.35 -11.89
C TYR A 9 -14.24 -3.03 -13.26
N CYS A 10 -12.92 -3.07 -13.39
CA CYS A 10 -12.32 -3.09 -14.72
C CYS A 10 -10.96 -3.78 -14.71
N HIS A 11 -10.77 -4.64 -15.69
CA HIS A 11 -9.63 -5.49 -15.93
C HIS A 11 -8.26 -4.81 -15.71
N LEU A 12 -7.38 -5.46 -14.92
CA LEU A 12 -5.91 -5.43 -14.97
C LEU A 12 -5.19 -4.16 -15.54
N SER A 13 -4.64 -3.36 -14.62
CA SER A 13 -3.20 -3.02 -14.49
C SER A 13 -2.39 -2.09 -15.43
N PRO A 14 -2.94 -1.08 -16.12
CA PRO A 14 -2.19 0.20 -16.17
C PRO A 14 -3.01 1.44 -15.79
N GLN A 15 -4.31 1.44 -16.06
CA GLN A 15 -5.15 2.62 -15.86
C GLN A 15 -5.32 2.95 -14.38
N VAL A 16 -5.61 1.94 -13.54
CA VAL A 16 -5.73 2.11 -12.08
C VAL A 16 -4.41 2.63 -11.49
N TYR A 17 -3.27 2.11 -11.96
CA TYR A 17 -1.97 2.62 -11.55
C TYR A 17 -1.79 4.09 -11.97
N ARG A 18 -2.12 4.46 -13.21
CA ARG A 18 -2.01 5.85 -13.67
C ARG A 18 -2.88 6.82 -12.88
N VAL A 19 -4.09 6.42 -12.51
CA VAL A 19 -5.07 7.29 -11.84
C VAL A 19 -4.79 7.39 -10.33
N VAL A 20 -4.40 6.29 -9.68
CA VAL A 20 -4.30 6.23 -8.21
C VAL A 20 -2.88 5.95 -7.74
N GLY A 21 -2.16 5.03 -8.39
CA GLY A 21 -0.82 4.60 -7.97
C GLY A 21 0.28 5.63 -8.23
N LYS A 22 0.29 6.25 -9.42
CA LYS A 22 1.25 7.29 -9.79
C LYS A 22 1.18 8.52 -8.87
N PRO A 23 0.02 9.17 -8.65
CA PRO A 23 -0.04 10.32 -7.75
C PRO A 23 0.30 9.95 -6.31
N LEU A 24 0.02 8.71 -5.89
CA LEU A 24 0.42 8.21 -4.57
C LEU A 24 1.95 8.19 -4.42
N VAL A 25 2.68 7.65 -5.41
CA VAL A 25 4.14 7.61 -5.39
C VAL A 25 4.75 9.01 -5.41
N GLU A 26 4.24 9.89 -6.28
CA GLU A 26 4.69 11.29 -6.37
C GLU A 26 4.47 12.03 -5.03
N ALA A 27 3.31 11.85 -4.40
CA ALA A 27 3.02 12.44 -3.10
C ALA A 27 4.00 11.96 -2.02
N CYS A 28 4.26 10.64 -1.93
CA CYS A 28 5.21 10.08 -0.98
C CYS A 28 6.63 10.64 -1.13
N LEU A 29 7.10 10.84 -2.36
CA LEU A 29 8.44 11.39 -2.62
C LEU A 29 8.56 12.88 -2.25
N THR A 30 7.46 13.63 -2.29
CA THR A 30 7.42 15.03 -1.81
C THR A 30 7.25 15.15 -0.29
N GLY A 31 7.24 14.04 0.44
CA GLY A 31 7.09 14.01 1.90
C GLY A 31 5.64 14.02 2.38
N MET A 32 4.66 13.78 1.50
CA MET A 32 3.25 13.64 1.87
C MET A 32 2.89 12.18 2.16
N THR A 33 2.03 11.96 3.17
CA THR A 33 1.47 10.64 3.46
C THR A 33 0.27 10.36 2.56
N GLY A 34 0.24 9.18 1.93
CA GLY A 34 -0.89 8.73 1.13
C GLY A 34 -1.39 7.35 1.55
N ILE A 35 -2.68 7.10 1.37
CA ILE A 35 -3.33 5.83 1.72
C ILE A 35 -4.14 5.34 0.51
N LEU A 36 -3.95 4.08 0.15
CA LEU A 36 -4.73 3.38 -0.86
C LEU A 36 -5.61 2.33 -0.18
N MET A 37 -6.92 2.44 -0.34
CA MET A 37 -7.90 1.48 0.17
C MET A 37 -8.69 0.85 -0.97
N ALA A 38 -8.89 -0.46 -0.91
CA ALA A 38 -9.84 -1.17 -1.77
C ALA A 38 -11.05 -1.56 -0.93
N TYR A 39 -12.23 -1.04 -1.27
CA TYR A 39 -13.49 -1.29 -0.57
C TYR A 39 -14.52 -1.92 -1.53
N GLY A 40 -15.51 -2.61 -0.97
CA GLY A 40 -16.56 -3.29 -1.74
C GLY A 40 -16.98 -4.63 -1.12
N GLN A 41 -18.01 -5.28 -1.68
CA GLN A 41 -18.52 -6.56 -1.18
C GLN A 41 -17.53 -7.73 -1.37
N THR A 42 -17.72 -8.83 -0.64
CA THR A 42 -16.97 -10.08 -0.87
C THR A 42 -17.17 -10.55 -2.31
N GLY A 43 -16.09 -10.99 -2.96
CA GLY A 43 -16.11 -11.34 -4.38
C GLY A 43 -15.91 -10.17 -5.36
N ALA A 44 -15.93 -8.91 -4.91
CA ALA A 44 -15.74 -7.73 -5.78
C ALA A 44 -14.29 -7.49 -6.26
N GLY A 45 -13.37 -8.44 -6.07
CA GLY A 45 -12.00 -8.33 -6.60
C GLY A 45 -11.03 -7.43 -5.81
N LYS A 46 -11.32 -7.03 -4.57
CA LYS A 46 -10.42 -6.20 -3.73
C LYS A 46 -8.98 -6.75 -3.66
N THR A 47 -8.84 -8.01 -3.26
CA THR A 47 -7.53 -8.68 -3.18
C THR A 47 -6.88 -8.84 -4.54
N TYR A 48 -7.68 -9.06 -5.59
CA TYR A 48 -7.18 -9.17 -6.95
C TYR A 48 -6.58 -7.85 -7.44
N THR A 49 -7.25 -6.72 -7.22
CA THR A 49 -6.76 -5.39 -7.61
C THR A 49 -5.49 -4.99 -6.85
N LEU A 50 -5.39 -5.31 -5.55
CA LEU A 50 -4.23 -4.97 -4.73
C LEU A 50 -3.04 -5.92 -4.94
N MET A 51 -3.26 -7.22 -4.79
CA MET A 51 -2.20 -8.22 -4.56
C MET A 51 -2.03 -9.27 -5.65
N ALA A 52 -2.83 -9.27 -6.72
CA ALA A 52 -2.55 -10.18 -7.84
C ALA A 52 -1.12 -9.93 -8.39
N PRO A 53 -0.54 -10.87 -9.16
CA PRO A 53 0.78 -10.66 -9.78
C PRO A 53 0.90 -9.38 -10.62
N ARG A 54 -0.23 -8.88 -11.15
CA ARG A 54 -0.36 -7.59 -11.84
C ARG A 54 -1.20 -6.57 -11.05
N GLY A 55 -1.22 -6.71 -9.73
CA GLY A 55 -1.90 -5.81 -8.81
C GLY A 55 -1.17 -4.47 -8.68
N ILE A 56 -1.85 -3.47 -8.15
CA ILE A 56 -1.30 -2.13 -8.01
C ILE A 56 -0.14 -2.06 -7.00
N THR A 57 -0.14 -2.90 -5.96
CA THR A 57 0.89 -2.89 -4.92
C THR A 57 2.28 -3.15 -5.50
N GLY A 58 2.42 -4.15 -6.38
CA GLY A 58 3.70 -4.45 -7.03
C GLY A 58 4.20 -3.28 -7.90
N SER A 59 3.30 -2.68 -8.69
CA SER A 59 3.64 -1.53 -9.55
C SER A 59 4.08 -0.30 -8.76
N VAL A 60 3.40 0.01 -7.65
CA VAL A 60 3.77 1.11 -6.74
C VAL A 60 5.16 0.88 -6.15
N VAL A 61 5.38 -0.30 -5.57
CA VAL A 61 6.67 -0.65 -4.96
C VAL A 61 7.81 -0.58 -5.98
N ASN A 62 7.63 -1.18 -7.16
CA ASN A 62 8.63 -1.16 -8.23
C ASN A 62 8.96 0.27 -8.68
N THR A 63 7.95 1.15 -8.76
CA THR A 63 8.16 2.55 -9.18
C THR A 63 8.91 3.33 -8.10
N VAL A 64 8.57 3.15 -6.82
CA VAL A 64 9.31 3.78 -5.71
C VAL A 64 10.80 3.40 -5.78
N PHE A 65 11.10 2.10 -5.85
CA PHE A 65 12.49 1.64 -5.95
C PHE A 65 13.19 2.13 -7.22
N SER A 66 12.48 2.18 -8.36
CA SER A 66 13.04 2.71 -9.60
C SER A 66 13.39 4.20 -9.54
N ILE A 67 12.63 5.00 -8.78
CA ILE A 67 12.90 6.43 -8.61
C ILE A 67 14.05 6.62 -7.62
N VAL A 68 14.03 5.91 -6.50
CA VAL A 68 15.09 5.93 -5.47
C VAL A 68 16.45 5.53 -6.06
N ASP A 69 16.49 4.52 -6.94
CA ASP A 69 17.72 4.06 -7.60
C ASP A 69 18.30 5.08 -8.59
N ARG A 70 17.43 5.89 -9.22
CA ARG A 70 17.83 6.91 -10.20
C ARG A 70 18.21 8.24 -9.56
N ASP A 71 17.71 8.53 -8.37
CA ASP A 71 18.00 9.78 -7.67
C ASP A 71 19.33 9.69 -6.92
N GLN A 72 20.34 10.36 -7.45
CA GLN A 72 21.67 10.45 -6.84
C GLN A 72 21.80 11.61 -5.84
N SER A 73 20.78 12.46 -5.71
CA SER A 73 20.82 13.68 -4.90
C SER A 73 20.33 13.49 -3.47
N HIS A 74 19.56 12.44 -3.20
CA HIS A 74 18.99 12.14 -1.89
C HIS A 74 19.40 10.76 -1.38
N SER A 75 19.47 10.62 -0.05
CA SER A 75 19.62 9.32 0.61
C SER A 75 18.28 8.86 1.14
N TYR A 76 17.83 7.67 0.72
CA TYR A 76 16.55 7.11 1.11
C TYR A 76 16.70 5.93 2.07
N THR A 77 15.78 5.82 3.02
CA THR A 77 15.57 4.59 3.81
C THR A 77 14.13 4.15 3.58
N VAL A 78 13.96 2.99 2.98
CA VAL A 78 12.63 2.43 2.66
C VAL A 78 12.36 1.26 3.59
N THR A 79 11.26 1.34 4.35
CA THR A 79 10.80 0.28 5.25
C THR A 79 9.43 -0.21 4.81
N CYS A 80 9.20 -1.51 4.84
CA CYS A 80 7.92 -2.13 4.50
C CYS A 80 7.44 -3.00 5.67
N SER A 81 6.15 -2.93 5.96
CA SER A 81 5.46 -3.77 6.93
C SER A 81 4.21 -4.36 6.29
N TYR A 82 3.95 -5.65 6.51
CA TYR A 82 2.73 -6.29 6.01
C TYR A 82 1.96 -6.90 7.17
N LEU A 83 0.82 -6.29 7.50
CA LEU A 83 0.04 -6.59 8.69
C LEU A 83 -1.36 -7.09 8.31
N GLN A 84 -1.91 -7.99 9.11
CA GLN A 84 -3.31 -8.42 9.04
C GLN A 84 -4.03 -8.01 10.31
N ILE A 85 -5.22 -7.41 10.15
CA ILE A 85 -6.16 -7.18 11.25
C ILE A 85 -7.29 -8.20 11.11
N TYR A 86 -7.45 -9.05 12.12
CA TYR A 86 -8.51 -10.06 12.14
C TYR A 86 -9.06 -10.19 13.56
N GLN A 87 -10.37 -9.97 13.71
CA GLN A 87 -11.06 -9.99 15.02
C GLN A 87 -10.36 -9.11 16.07
N GLU A 88 -10.10 -7.84 15.76
CA GLU A 88 -9.41 -6.88 16.64
C GLU A 88 -7.98 -7.26 17.05
N ARG A 89 -7.39 -8.29 16.41
CA ARG A 89 -6.00 -8.72 16.64
C ARG A 89 -5.14 -8.40 15.43
N ILE A 90 -3.92 -7.94 15.67
CA ILE A 90 -2.97 -7.55 14.63
C ILE A 90 -1.91 -8.65 14.51
N TYR A 91 -1.66 -9.13 13.30
CA TYR A 91 -0.66 -10.15 12.99
C TYR A 91 0.37 -9.62 12.00
N ASP A 92 1.64 -9.86 12.27
CA ASP A 92 2.73 -9.60 11.33
C ASP A 92 2.84 -10.74 10.32
N LEU A 93 2.59 -10.44 9.05
CA LEU A 93 2.62 -11.41 7.96
C LEU A 93 4.03 -11.64 7.40
N LEU A 94 5.03 -10.84 7.79
CA LEU A 94 6.43 -11.03 7.40
C LEU A 94 7.22 -11.89 8.40
N SER A 95 6.60 -12.32 9.51
CA SER A 95 7.26 -13.15 10.50
C SER A 95 7.46 -14.58 9.99
N ALA A 96 8.71 -15.05 9.98
CA ALA A 96 9.05 -16.39 9.50
C ALA A 96 8.55 -17.47 10.48
N GLY A 97 7.63 -18.32 10.00
CA GLY A 97 7.31 -19.62 10.62
C GLY A 97 6.18 -19.62 11.65
N ASN A 98 5.84 -18.50 12.30
CA ASN A 98 4.71 -18.40 13.21
C ASN A 98 3.96 -17.08 13.02
N LEU A 99 2.62 -17.12 13.07
CA LEU A 99 1.79 -15.92 13.14
C LEU A 99 2.12 -15.15 14.43
N ARG A 100 2.89 -14.08 14.30
CA ARG A 100 3.27 -13.23 15.42
C ARG A 100 2.20 -12.17 15.63
N GLU A 101 1.48 -12.28 16.74
CA GLU A 101 0.59 -11.21 17.19
C GLU A 101 1.40 -10.00 17.65
N VAL A 102 0.93 -8.81 17.26
CA VAL A 102 1.54 -7.51 17.58
C VAL A 102 0.51 -6.67 18.33
N PHE A 103 0.96 -5.93 19.33
CA PHE A 103 0.09 -5.04 20.10
C PHE A 103 0.30 -3.61 19.64
N LEU A 104 -0.81 -2.88 19.45
CA LEU A 104 -0.76 -1.45 19.20
C LEU A 104 -0.14 -0.75 20.42
N ARG A 105 0.86 0.10 20.17
CA ARG A 105 1.51 0.91 21.20
C ARG A 105 1.56 2.35 20.73
N GLU A 106 1.12 3.25 21.59
CA GLU A 106 1.16 4.69 21.35
C GLU A 106 2.56 5.23 21.64
N HIS A 107 3.06 6.14 20.79
CA HIS A 107 4.36 6.76 21.07
C HIS A 107 4.18 7.83 22.16
N PRO A 108 4.94 7.78 23.27
CA PRO A 108 4.69 8.60 24.48
C PRO A 108 4.80 10.12 24.30
N LYS A 109 5.24 10.59 23.12
CA LYS A 109 5.36 12.02 22.79
C LYS A 109 4.63 12.44 21.51
N LYS A 110 4.17 11.50 20.69
CA LYS A 110 3.65 11.81 19.33
C LYS A 110 2.26 11.24 19.06
N GLY A 111 1.66 10.53 20.01
CA GLY A 111 0.50 9.70 19.73
C GLY A 111 0.88 8.47 18.92
#